data_AF-A0A5C6MYZ1-F1
#
_entry.id   AF-A0A5C6MYZ1-F1
#
_cell.length_a   1.000
_cell.length_b   1.000
_cell.length_c   1.000
_cell.angle_alpha   90.00
_cell.angle_beta   90.00
_cell.angle_gamma   90.00
#
_symmetry.space_group_name_H-M   'P 1'
#
loop_
_entity.id
_entity.type
_entity.pdbx_description
1 polymer ?
#
loop_
_entity_poly.entity_id
_entity_poly.type
_entity_poly.pdbx_seq_one_letter_code
_entity_poly.pdbx_strand_id
1 'polypeptide(L)'
;MFVCAGVLMQCSDAGTALSKHAAAGSCNLKDLSTLTKHLLRLSLNSYDGANGESLGTWTPGFSELEVQTNSTVNGTNVQCSLLFVVQGLKEILKDQKEDLNPHDYSLHKDLKDSIFTTNSLKACAKQILGGDCSPAPPPPKIPITYFDRKQWSRTLLETAEIYISWLEHQIGSLTKLQSRRTLMQKP
;
A
#
# COMPACT_ATOMS: atom_id res chain seq x y z
N MET A 1 51.20 28.66 -52.48
CA MET A 1 52.13 27.66 -51.92
C MET A 1 51.87 27.62 -50.43
N PHE A 2 51.44 26.54 -49.76
CA PHE A 2 51.40 25.12 -50.06
C PHE A 2 50.06 24.51 -49.61
N VAL A 3 49.69 23.42 -50.28
CA VAL A 3 48.57 22.52 -50.05
C VAL A 3 48.95 21.48 -48.98
N CYS A 4 48.00 21.09 -48.12
CA CYS A 4 47.85 19.74 -47.52
C CYS A 4 46.32 19.60 -47.27
N ALA A 5 45.51 18.81 -47.98
CA ALA A 5 45.55 17.40 -48.38
C ALA A 5 45.63 16.41 -47.20
N GLY A 6 44.45 15.93 -46.77
CA GLY A 6 44.19 14.58 -46.25
C GLY A 6 44.58 14.27 -44.80
N VAL A 7 43.58 13.96 -43.96
CA VAL A 7 43.32 12.60 -43.42
C VAL A 7 41.85 12.54 -43.00
N LEU A 8 41.09 11.64 -43.63
CA LEU A 8 39.80 11.16 -43.13
C LEU A 8 40.07 10.32 -41.87
N MET A 9 39.50 10.71 -40.73
CA MET A 9 39.40 9.81 -39.58
C MET A 9 37.93 9.72 -39.17
N GLN A 10 37.30 8.64 -39.62
CA GLN A 10 36.05 8.13 -39.08
C GLN A 10 36.30 7.69 -37.63
N CYS A 11 35.75 8.41 -36.67
CA CYS A 11 35.50 7.89 -35.33
C CYS A 11 33.99 7.67 -35.21
N SER A 12 33.58 6.44 -35.48
CA SER A 12 32.28 5.92 -35.04
C SER A 12 32.34 5.75 -33.54
N ASP A 13 31.80 6.71 -32.77
CA ASP A 13 31.47 6.47 -31.37
C ASP A 13 29.98 6.20 -31.25
N ALA A 14 29.67 4.90 -31.25
CA ALA A 14 28.47 4.35 -30.65
C ALA A 14 28.59 4.50 -29.13
N GLY A 15 28.35 5.72 -28.63
CA GLY A 15 28.25 6.02 -27.21
C GLY A 15 26.80 6.06 -26.80
N THR A 16 26.29 4.89 -26.40
CA THR A 16 25.06 4.66 -25.64
C THR A 16 24.52 5.91 -24.94
N ALA A 17 23.34 6.37 -25.38
CA ALA A 17 22.47 7.19 -24.55
C ALA A 17 22.25 6.42 -23.25
N LEU A 18 22.96 6.83 -22.19
CA LEU A 18 22.79 6.32 -20.85
C LEU A 18 21.35 6.66 -20.48
N SER A 19 20.44 5.70 -20.65
CA SER A 19 19.08 5.84 -20.16
C SER A 19 19.24 6.17 -18.69
N LYS A 20 18.68 7.31 -18.33
CA LYS A 20 18.63 7.80 -16.96
C LYS A 20 17.68 6.87 -16.22
N HIS A 21 18.13 5.66 -15.91
CA HIS A 21 17.59 4.88 -14.82
C HIS A 21 17.96 5.67 -13.58
N ALA A 22 17.10 6.64 -13.26
CA ALA A 22 16.93 7.06 -11.89
C ALA A 22 16.91 5.76 -11.08
N ALA A 23 17.83 5.65 -10.12
CA ALA A 23 17.79 4.64 -9.09
C ALA A 23 16.47 4.85 -8.34
N ALA A 24 15.37 4.37 -8.92
CA ALA A 24 14.14 4.12 -8.20
C ALA A 24 14.56 3.12 -7.14
N GLY A 25 14.62 3.57 -5.88
CA GLY A 25 14.87 2.67 -4.76
C GLY A 25 13.98 1.46 -4.97
N SER A 26 14.59 0.27 -5.10
CA SER A 26 13.85 -0.91 -5.46
C SER A 26 12.76 -1.11 -4.43
N CYS A 27 11.52 -1.22 -4.88
CA CYS A 27 10.43 -1.34 -3.94
C CYS A 27 10.47 -2.71 -3.28
N ASN A 28 10.67 -2.76 -1.96
CA ASN A 28 10.58 -4.00 -1.18
C ASN A 28 9.16 -4.14 -0.62
N LEU A 29 8.33 -4.89 -1.33
CA LEU A 29 6.93 -5.10 -0.98
C LEU A 29 6.75 -5.75 0.39
N LYS A 30 7.68 -6.62 0.81
CA LYS A 30 7.61 -7.27 2.13
C LYS A 30 7.80 -6.24 3.24
N ASP A 31 8.90 -5.49 3.18
CA ASP A 31 9.23 -4.49 4.21
C ASP A 31 8.14 -3.41 4.30
N LEU A 32 7.60 -3.01 3.14
CA LEU A 32 6.55 -1.99 3.08
C LEU A 32 5.20 -2.51 3.59
N SER A 33 4.87 -3.79 3.38
CA SER A 33 3.71 -4.43 4.00
C SER A 33 3.88 -4.50 5.52
N THR A 34 5.05 -4.93 6.02
CA THR A 34 5.34 -4.98 7.45
C THR A 34 5.23 -3.60 8.10
N LEU A 35 5.79 -2.56 7.47
CA LEU A 35 5.68 -1.18 7.94
C LEU A 35 4.23 -0.69 7.94
N THR A 36 3.50 -0.92 6.86
CA THR A 36 2.09 -0.50 6.75
C THR A 36 1.22 -1.16 7.81
N LYS A 37 1.41 -2.47 8.05
CA LYS A 37 0.72 -3.20 9.12
C LYS A 37 1.00 -2.59 10.50
N HIS A 38 2.27 -2.28 10.79
CA HIS A 38 2.65 -1.68 12.05
C HIS A 38 1.98 -0.33 12.28
N LEU A 39 1.97 0.55 11.27
CA LEU A 39 1.35 1.87 11.37
C LEU A 39 -0.18 1.82 11.47
N LEU A 40 -0.83 0.88 10.77
CA LEU A 40 -2.26 0.61 10.94
C LEU A 40 -2.58 0.18 12.37
N ARG A 41 -1.75 -0.68 12.97
CA ARG A 41 -1.90 -1.10 14.36
C ARG A 41 -1.70 0.06 15.35
N LEU A 42 -0.71 0.92 15.11
CA LEU A 42 -0.53 2.14 15.92
C LEU A 42 -1.75 3.06 15.78
N SER A 43 -2.26 3.24 14.57
CA SER A 43 -3.47 4.03 14.33
C SER A 43 -4.68 3.45 15.05
N LEU A 44 -4.86 2.13 15.04
CA LEU A 44 -5.93 1.44 15.78
C LEU A 44 -5.79 1.65 17.29
N ASN A 45 -4.59 1.49 17.85
CA ASN A 45 -4.36 1.71 19.27
C ASN A 45 -4.62 3.17 19.69
N SER A 46 -4.11 4.14 18.93
CA SER A 46 -4.37 5.57 19.18
C SER A 46 -5.86 5.88 19.03
N TYR A 47 -6.53 5.25 18.07
CA TYR A 47 -7.96 5.41 17.84
C TYR A 47 -8.78 4.88 19.02
N ASP A 48 -8.47 3.68 19.50
CA ASP A 48 -9.12 3.05 20.66
C ASP A 48 -8.86 3.88 21.93
N GLY A 49 -7.68 4.45 22.10
CA GLY A 49 -7.37 5.37 23.20
C GLY A 49 -8.20 6.66 23.17
N ALA A 50 -8.46 7.21 21.99
CA ALA A 50 -9.25 8.44 21.82
C ALA A 50 -10.77 8.20 21.84
N ASN A 51 -11.23 7.03 21.39
CA ASN A 51 -12.65 6.77 21.14
C ASN A 51 -13.28 5.72 22.06
N GLY A 52 -12.47 4.95 22.80
CA GLY A 52 -12.86 3.82 23.65
C GLY A 52 -12.59 2.46 22.97
N GLU A 53 -12.14 1.47 23.75
CA GLU A 53 -11.71 0.15 23.26
C GLU A 53 -12.88 -0.82 22.93
N SER A 54 -14.05 -0.61 23.53
CA SER A 54 -15.18 -1.57 23.47
C SER A 54 -16.32 -1.11 22.56
N LEU A 55 -15.99 -0.61 21.37
CA LEU A 55 -16.98 -0.11 20.42
C LEU A 55 -17.76 -1.25 19.73
N GLY A 56 -17.22 -2.47 19.68
CA GLY A 56 -17.80 -3.58 18.91
C GLY A 56 -17.51 -3.46 17.41
N THR A 57 -18.10 -4.36 16.62
CA THR A 57 -17.84 -4.47 15.18
C THR A 57 -18.96 -3.81 14.36
N TRP A 58 -18.57 -3.06 13.34
CA TRP A 58 -19.49 -2.53 12.34
C TRP A 58 -19.97 -3.64 11.40
N THR A 59 -21.28 -3.86 11.36
CA THR A 59 -21.94 -4.78 10.43
C THR A 59 -22.53 -3.94 9.28
N PRO A 60 -22.28 -4.27 8.00
CA PRO A 60 -21.89 -5.59 7.45
C PRO A 60 -20.38 -5.87 7.34
N GLY A 61 -19.50 -4.94 7.72
CA GLY A 61 -18.07 -5.04 7.48
C GLY A 61 -17.67 -4.53 6.09
N PHE A 62 -16.56 -5.03 5.55
CA PHE A 62 -15.92 -4.52 4.32
C PHE A 62 -15.53 -5.65 3.36
N SER A 63 -16.41 -5.93 2.40
CA SER A 63 -16.21 -6.99 1.40
C SER A 63 -14.95 -6.82 0.56
N GLU A 64 -14.51 -5.58 0.36
CA GLU A 64 -13.31 -5.20 -0.37
C GLU A 64 -12.02 -5.68 0.30
N LEU A 65 -12.09 -5.99 1.60
CA LEU A 65 -10.98 -6.45 2.43
C LEU A 65 -11.13 -7.90 2.87
N GLU A 66 -12.19 -8.60 2.43
CA GLU A 66 -12.35 -10.02 2.72
C GLU A 66 -11.25 -10.84 2.03
N VAL A 67 -10.57 -11.65 2.83
CA VAL A 67 -9.47 -12.51 2.37
C VAL A 67 -9.93 -13.96 2.30
N GLN A 68 -9.80 -14.58 1.13
CA GLN A 68 -9.91 -16.04 1.02
C GLN A 68 -8.53 -16.66 1.26
N THR A 69 -8.37 -17.35 2.38
CA THR A 69 -7.08 -17.81 2.92
C THR A 69 -6.25 -18.65 1.94
N ASN A 70 -6.90 -19.39 1.04
CA ASN A 70 -6.27 -20.29 0.06
C ASN A 70 -6.24 -19.73 -1.37
N SER A 71 -6.64 -18.49 -1.58
CA SER A 71 -6.66 -17.88 -2.91
C SER A 71 -5.26 -17.39 -3.31
N THR A 72 -4.95 -17.50 -4.61
CA THR A 72 -3.77 -16.85 -5.20
C THR A 72 -3.92 -15.34 -5.17
N VAL A 73 -2.81 -14.64 -4.91
CA VAL A 73 -2.78 -13.18 -4.94
C VAL A 73 -3.13 -12.68 -6.34
N ASN A 74 -4.17 -11.86 -6.42
CA ASN A 74 -4.58 -11.17 -7.64
C ASN A 74 -4.18 -9.68 -7.52
N GLY A 75 -3.30 -9.21 -8.41
CA GLY A 75 -2.80 -7.83 -8.39
C GLY A 75 -3.92 -6.78 -8.47
N THR A 76 -4.92 -6.99 -9.34
CA THR A 76 -6.08 -6.08 -9.46
C THR A 76 -6.87 -5.98 -8.16
N ASN A 77 -7.15 -7.11 -7.51
CA ASN A 77 -7.85 -7.11 -6.22
C ASN A 77 -7.02 -6.39 -5.16
N VAL A 78 -5.71 -6.64 -5.10
CA VAL A 78 -4.80 -5.92 -4.19
C VAL A 78 -4.83 -4.41 -4.43
N GLN A 79 -4.82 -3.97 -5.70
CA GLN A 79 -4.92 -2.55 -6.02
C GLN A 79 -6.24 -1.93 -5.56
N CYS A 80 -7.35 -2.66 -5.68
CA CYS A 80 -8.66 -2.18 -5.23
C CYS A 80 -8.79 -2.16 -3.71
N SER A 81 -8.39 -3.22 -3.01
CA SER A 81 -8.42 -3.27 -1.55
C SER A 81 -7.54 -2.17 -0.94
N LEU A 82 -6.31 -1.98 -1.44
CA LEU A 82 -5.44 -0.91 -0.94
C LEU A 82 -5.98 0.50 -1.24
N LEU A 83 -6.64 0.69 -2.39
CA LEU A 83 -7.33 1.94 -2.68
C LEU A 83 -8.48 2.19 -1.69
N PHE A 84 -9.28 1.17 -1.41
CA PHE A 84 -10.38 1.23 -0.47
C PHE A 84 -9.89 1.60 0.94
N VAL A 85 -8.82 0.95 1.43
CA VAL A 85 -8.17 1.30 2.71
C VAL A 85 -7.74 2.77 2.72
N VAL A 86 -7.04 3.23 1.68
CA VAL A 86 -6.59 4.64 1.62
C VAL A 86 -7.76 5.62 1.66
N GLN A 87 -8.84 5.34 0.93
CA GLN A 87 -10.01 6.20 0.93
C GLN A 87 -10.68 6.21 2.31
N GLY A 88 -10.88 5.05 2.92
CA GLY A 88 -11.51 4.97 4.24
C GLY A 88 -10.66 5.60 5.35
N LEU A 89 -9.33 5.42 5.35
CA LEU A 89 -8.44 6.11 6.30
C LEU A 89 -8.53 7.64 6.18
N LYS A 90 -8.75 8.17 4.97
CA LYS A 90 -8.97 9.63 4.78
C LYS A 90 -10.28 10.09 5.40
N GLU A 91 -11.35 9.31 5.28
CA GLU A 91 -12.62 9.60 5.94
C GLU A 91 -12.48 9.55 7.47
N ILE A 92 -11.78 8.55 8.02
CA ILE A 92 -11.48 8.49 9.46
C ILE A 92 -10.71 9.74 9.89
N LEU A 93 -9.62 10.07 9.19
CA LEU A 93 -8.81 11.25 9.53
C LEU A 93 -9.65 12.54 9.49
N LYS A 94 -10.54 12.67 8.51
CA LYS A 94 -11.44 13.80 8.41
C LYS A 94 -12.39 13.87 9.61
N ASP A 95 -13.09 12.78 9.91
CA ASP A 95 -14.05 12.70 11.01
C ASP A 95 -13.40 12.94 12.38
N GLN A 96 -12.19 12.40 12.60
CA GLN A 96 -11.42 12.63 13.83
C GLN A 96 -10.99 14.10 13.96
N LYS A 97 -10.50 14.72 12.88
CA LYS A 97 -10.02 16.10 12.91
C LYS A 97 -11.12 17.14 12.99
N GLU A 98 -12.26 16.89 12.37
CA GLU A 98 -13.32 17.89 12.20
C GLU A 98 -14.39 17.77 13.30
N ASP A 99 -14.54 16.60 13.93
CA ASP A 99 -15.64 16.34 14.87
C ASP A 99 -15.19 15.55 16.11
N LEU A 100 -14.79 14.29 15.94
CA LEU A 100 -14.68 13.37 17.09
C LEU A 100 -13.58 13.74 18.09
N ASN A 101 -12.39 14.08 17.61
CA ASN A 101 -11.21 14.33 18.45
C ASN A 101 -10.29 15.42 17.83
N PRO A 102 -10.78 16.66 17.63
CA PRO A 102 -10.10 17.69 16.81
C PRO A 102 -8.71 18.10 17.32
N HIS A 103 -8.41 17.82 18.59
CA HIS A 103 -7.14 18.15 19.23
C HIS A 103 -6.22 16.95 19.47
N ASP A 104 -6.62 15.74 19.04
CA ASP A 104 -5.76 14.56 19.14
C ASP A 104 -4.75 14.50 17.98
N TYR A 105 -3.75 15.38 18.05
CA TYR A 105 -2.71 15.48 17.03
C TYR A 105 -1.88 14.19 16.88
N SER A 106 -1.83 13.36 17.93
CA SER A 106 -1.13 12.06 17.88
C SER A 106 -1.88 11.11 16.97
N LEU A 107 -3.17 10.89 17.21
CA LEU A 107 -4.03 10.08 16.35
C LEU A 107 -4.03 10.60 14.90
N HIS A 108 -4.12 11.92 14.71
CA HIS A 108 -4.07 12.51 13.38
C HIS A 108 -2.76 12.23 12.65
N LYS A 109 -1.64 12.19 13.37
CA LYS A 109 -0.34 11.87 12.80
C LYS A 109 -0.28 10.40 12.41
N ASP A 110 -0.67 9.50 13.28
CA ASP A 110 -0.65 8.05 13.01
C ASP A 110 -1.52 7.69 11.80
N LEU A 111 -2.71 8.29 11.69
CA LEU A 111 -3.59 8.13 10.52
C LEU A 111 -2.96 8.66 9.23
N LYS A 112 -2.28 9.82 9.27
CA LYS A 112 -1.56 10.36 8.10
C LYS A 112 -0.42 9.45 7.66
N ASP A 113 0.34 8.93 8.61
CA ASP A 113 1.46 8.03 8.33
C ASP A 113 0.93 6.73 7.71
N SER A 114 -0.15 6.17 8.25
CA SER A 114 -0.84 5.00 7.66
C SER A 114 -1.34 5.26 6.24
N ILE A 115 -1.93 6.42 5.97
CA ILE A 115 -2.37 6.81 4.61
C ILE A 115 -1.17 6.87 3.66
N PHE A 116 -0.06 7.46 4.11
CA PHE A 116 1.15 7.61 3.31
C PHE A 116 1.78 6.25 2.97
N THR A 117 1.97 5.39 3.96
CA THR A 117 2.57 4.07 3.73
C THR A 117 1.65 3.15 2.95
N THR A 118 0.34 3.21 3.15
CA THR A 118 -0.61 2.40 2.34
C THR A 118 -0.60 2.83 0.87
N ASN A 119 -0.48 4.13 0.56
CA ASN A 119 -0.30 4.59 -0.82
C ASN A 119 1.02 4.11 -1.42
N SER A 120 2.09 4.16 -0.62
CA SER A 120 3.41 3.66 -1.04
C SER A 120 3.34 2.15 -1.31
N LEU A 121 2.68 1.40 -0.44
CA LEU A 121 2.45 -0.04 -0.58
C LEU A 121 1.66 -0.35 -1.84
N LYS A 122 0.60 0.42 -2.12
CA LYS A 122 -0.18 0.28 -3.35
C LYS A 122 0.67 0.47 -4.60
N ALA A 123 1.48 1.53 -4.64
CA ALA A 123 2.40 1.80 -5.75
C ALA A 123 3.42 0.66 -5.92
N CYS A 124 3.98 0.17 -4.81
CA CYS A 124 4.87 -0.98 -4.78
C CYS A 124 4.23 -2.25 -5.33
N ALA A 125 3.03 -2.56 -4.83
CA ALA A 125 2.26 -3.72 -5.23
C ALA A 125 1.94 -3.65 -6.72
N LYS A 126 1.67 -2.47 -7.29
CA LYS A 126 1.47 -2.31 -8.73
C LYS A 126 2.72 -2.66 -9.52
N GLN A 127 3.90 -2.26 -9.05
CA GLN A 127 5.16 -2.57 -9.73
C GLN A 127 5.48 -4.08 -9.71
N ILE A 128 5.17 -4.78 -8.61
CA ILE A 128 5.56 -6.18 -8.42
C ILE A 128 4.48 -7.17 -8.85
N LEU A 129 3.23 -6.92 -8.46
CA LEU A 129 2.08 -7.80 -8.71
C LEU A 129 1.29 -7.40 -9.96
N GLY A 130 1.55 -6.20 -10.51
CA GLY A 130 0.77 -5.66 -11.61
C GLY A 130 -0.68 -5.35 -11.20
N GLY A 131 -1.54 -5.34 -12.22
CA GLY A 131 -2.97 -5.05 -12.06
C GLY A 131 -3.28 -3.57 -11.95
N ASP A 132 -4.54 -3.25 -12.19
CA ASP A 132 -5.10 -1.92 -12.05
C ASP A 132 -6.50 -2.03 -11.48
N CYS A 133 -6.84 -1.13 -10.56
CA CYS A 133 -8.20 -1.05 -10.04
C CYS A 133 -9.08 -0.21 -10.98
N SER A 134 -9.69 -0.87 -11.96
CA SER A 134 -10.59 -0.23 -12.93
C SER A 134 -11.85 -1.07 -13.17
N PRO A 135 -13.06 -0.51 -12.94
CA PRO A 135 -13.29 0.81 -12.35
C PRO A 135 -12.85 0.85 -10.88
N ALA A 136 -12.43 2.02 -10.40
CA ALA A 136 -12.15 2.21 -8.99
C ALA A 136 -13.45 2.10 -8.17
N PRO A 137 -13.42 1.45 -6.98
CA PRO A 137 -14.57 1.43 -6.09
C PRO A 137 -14.91 2.87 -5.65
N PRO A 138 -16.19 3.15 -5.36
CA PRO A 138 -16.55 4.39 -4.72
C PRO A 138 -15.86 4.49 -3.35
N PRO A 139 -15.51 5.70 -2.88
CA PRO A 139 -15.04 5.88 -1.51
C PRO A 139 -16.05 5.28 -0.53
N PRO A 140 -15.60 4.60 0.54
CA PRO A 140 -16.50 4.10 1.54
C PRO A 140 -17.27 5.24 2.20
N LYS A 141 -18.53 4.97 2.52
CA LYS A 141 -19.43 5.96 3.10
C LYS A 141 -19.46 5.79 4.61
N ILE A 142 -18.96 6.79 5.33
CA ILE A 142 -19.02 6.80 6.79
C ILE A 142 -20.50 6.94 7.25
N PRO A 143 -20.94 6.23 8.31
CA PRO A 143 -22.28 6.37 8.87
C PRO A 143 -22.58 7.77 9.41
N ILE A 144 -23.86 8.02 9.72
CA ILE A 144 -24.30 9.35 10.18
C ILE A 144 -24.17 9.49 11.70
N THR A 145 -24.50 8.43 12.46
CA THR A 145 -24.58 8.56 13.92
C THR A 145 -23.20 8.52 14.56
N TYR A 146 -23.03 9.28 15.65
CA TYR A 146 -21.74 9.39 16.34
C TYR A 146 -21.15 8.02 16.72
N PHE A 147 -21.97 7.13 17.26
CA PHE A 147 -21.53 5.80 17.67
C PHE A 147 -21.19 4.91 16.47
N ASP A 148 -22.03 4.92 15.44
CA ASP A 148 -21.80 4.13 14.22
C ASP A 148 -20.51 4.55 13.51
N ARG A 149 -20.22 5.85 13.41
CA ARG A 149 -18.95 6.36 12.87
C ARG A 149 -17.75 5.80 13.63
N LYS A 150 -17.88 5.72 14.97
CA LYS A 150 -16.83 5.17 15.83
C LYS A 150 -16.58 3.69 15.54
N GLN A 151 -17.65 2.90 15.52
CA GLN A 151 -17.60 1.47 15.20
C GLN A 151 -17.05 1.21 13.80
N TRP A 152 -17.54 1.97 12.81
CA TRP A 152 -17.16 1.87 11.42
C TRP A 152 -15.65 2.11 11.24
N SER A 153 -15.15 3.20 11.81
CA SER A 153 -13.75 3.59 11.70
C SER A 153 -12.83 2.57 12.36
N ARG A 154 -13.17 2.11 13.58
CA ARG A 154 -12.42 1.08 14.29
C ARG A 154 -12.38 -0.23 13.48
N THR A 155 -13.54 -0.67 12.98
CA THR A 155 -13.66 -1.89 12.18
C THR A 155 -12.82 -1.80 10.91
N LEU A 156 -12.77 -0.62 10.27
CA LEU A 156 -11.96 -0.44 9.06
C LEU A 156 -10.46 -0.57 9.36
N LEU A 157 -9.98 0.07 10.44
CA LEU A 157 -8.58 -0.02 10.88
C LEU A 157 -8.17 -1.46 11.17
N GLU A 158 -9.01 -2.19 11.90
CA GLU A 158 -8.81 -3.59 12.24
C GLU A 158 -8.81 -4.49 10.99
N THR A 159 -9.82 -4.35 10.13
CA THR A 159 -9.93 -5.16 8.90
C THR A 159 -8.79 -4.87 7.92
N ALA A 160 -8.35 -3.60 7.83
CA ALA A 160 -7.19 -3.23 7.03
C ALA A 160 -5.91 -3.88 7.55
N GLU A 161 -5.67 -3.88 8.87
CA GLU A 161 -4.49 -4.54 9.45
C GLU A 161 -4.47 -6.04 9.13
N ILE A 162 -5.61 -6.71 9.29
CA ILE A 162 -5.79 -8.14 8.95
C ILE A 162 -5.50 -8.39 7.46
N TYR A 163 -6.03 -7.55 6.58
CA TYR A 163 -5.82 -7.66 5.14
C TYR A 163 -4.32 -7.51 4.77
N ILE A 164 -3.62 -6.52 5.33
CA ILE A 164 -2.19 -6.32 5.08
C ILE A 164 -1.37 -7.48 5.65
N SER A 165 -1.75 -8.02 6.81
CA SER A 165 -1.13 -9.21 7.41
C SER A 165 -1.25 -10.44 6.49
N TRP A 166 -2.43 -10.66 5.91
CA TRP A 166 -2.63 -11.68 4.89
C TRP A 166 -1.74 -11.45 3.66
N LEU A 167 -1.70 -10.22 3.14
CA LEU A 167 -0.90 -9.88 1.96
C LEU A 167 0.60 -10.15 2.21
N GLU A 168 1.12 -9.74 3.37
CA GLU A 168 2.49 -10.00 3.82
C GLU A 168 2.80 -11.50 3.83
N HIS A 169 1.90 -12.32 4.38
CA HIS A 169 2.07 -13.77 4.42
C HIS A 169 2.12 -14.39 3.01
N GLN A 170 1.26 -13.94 2.09
CA GLN A 170 1.26 -14.42 0.71
C GLN A 170 2.54 -14.07 -0.04
N ILE A 171 3.08 -12.85 0.16
CA ILE A 171 4.37 -12.43 -0.41
C ILE A 171 5.51 -13.33 0.10
N GLY A 172 5.50 -13.66 1.39
CA GLY A 172 6.45 -14.61 1.98
C GLY A 172 6.38 -16.01 1.36
N SER A 173 5.19 -16.44 0.93
CA SER A 173 4.99 -17.73 0.26
C SER A 173 5.48 -17.70 -1.20
N LEU A 174 5.21 -16.63 -1.94
CA LEU A 174 5.66 -16.45 -3.32
C LEU A 174 7.19 -16.44 -3.44
N THR A 175 7.86 -15.71 -2.55
CA THR A 175 9.34 -15.62 -2.54
C THR A 175 10.00 -16.98 -2.25
N LYS A 176 9.45 -17.78 -1.32
CA LYS A 176 9.93 -19.13 -1.04
C LYS A 176 9.79 -20.07 -2.25
N LEU A 177 8.68 -19.98 -2.98
CA LEU A 177 8.43 -20.79 -4.18
C LEU A 177 9.41 -20.46 -5.31
N GLN A 178 9.71 -19.17 -5.51
CA GLN A 178 10.70 -18.72 -6.50
C GLN A 178 12.11 -19.24 -6.16
N SER A 179 12.53 -19.13 -4.89
CA SER A 179 13.84 -19.64 -4.44
C SER A 179 13.99 -21.16 -4.57
N ARG A 180 12.91 -21.94 -4.38
CA ARG A 180 12.92 -23.40 -4.60
C ARG A 180 13.06 -23.77 -6.07
N ARG A 181 12.40 -23.02 -6.97
CA ARG A 181 12.51 -23.27 -8.43
C ARG A 181 13.91 -22.96 -8.95
N THR A 182 14.56 -21.89 -8.48
CA THR A 182 15.93 -21.55 -8.90
C THR A 182 16.97 -22.53 -8.36
N LEU A 183 16.77 -23.10 -7.16
CA LEU A 183 17.62 -24.18 -6.63
C LEU A 183 17.52 -25.48 -7.43
N MET A 184 16.34 -25.79 -8.00
CA MET A 184 16.15 -26.99 -8.83
C MET A 184 16.57 -26.82 -10.30
N GLN A 185 16.94 -25.61 -10.72
CA GLN A 185 17.43 -25.31 -12.07
C GLN A 185 18.95 -25.14 -12.15
N LYS A 186 19.68 -25.35 -11.05
CA LYS A 186 21.13 -25.35 -11.05
C LYS A 186 21.64 -26.75 -11.46
N PRO A 187 22.37 -26.89 -12.58
CA PRO A 187 22.91 -28.17 -13.05
C PRO A 187 23.99 -28.73 -12.11
#